data_AF-A0A2U0SCN0-F1
#
_entry.id   AF-A0A2U0SCN0-F1
#
_cell.length_a   1.000
_cell.length_b   1.000
_cell.length_c   1.000
_cell.angle_alpha   90.00
_cell.angle_beta   90.00
_cell.angle_gamma   90.00
#
_symmetry.space_group_name_H-M   'P 1'
#
loop_
_entity.id
_entity.type
_entity.pdbx_description
1 polymer ?
#
loop_
_entity_poly.entity_id
_entity_poly.type
_entity_poly.pdbx_seq_one_letter_code
_entity_poly.pdbx_strand_id
1 'polypeptide(L)'
;MIIELQDSNIIIDCNNTASIATDHPIARKSRLQLNNITPSKEIVLTLSTRNRELYKYFPFLVEIAVNGRVEAVLEASCEWEQHDVALPLPGWNIDAVDITISSEQGGVPKDLGIGEDVREISLVLSKVEFRDTRTIPTRSEFRQRQALQSSWPLPEGERPAPIFVIGAPRSMTSIATWAIGQHPNISAFEETNWLTMLYLGSRAAFALSDKPKDSPAQAYGVDAQDFLQLQGWGIDRLHRQLAEQRIRNVDTARLANMDDQYNANFALRHSPRAAKRRWIDGTPENTGMAIGLAEMFPGAQFIFMLREPAEVVRSLTHHANAGGIDRAIEEAVQVWERSTQWAYEALEMLGPQRVHLTASDDIAKNPHQVVSKWFAFLDEPQYDQATRVFDTVINSSGEHGRVDDLGMSTSEIQRLQAIHRGILCGVNSNSLPWTENLWKFSERRDHFVQSLRQAIS
;
A
#
# COMPACT_ATOMS: atom_id res chain seq x y z
N MET A 1 31.30 -23.45 3.57
CA MET A 1 31.77 -22.30 2.79
C MET A 1 33.17 -22.65 2.32
N ILE A 2 33.38 -22.76 1.01
CA ILE A 2 34.73 -22.93 0.42
C ILE A 2 35.20 -21.52 0.10
N ILE A 3 36.38 -21.15 0.58
CA ILE A 3 37.00 -19.86 0.34
C ILE A 3 38.30 -20.15 -0.40
N GLU A 4 38.37 -19.83 -1.69
CA GLU A 4 39.61 -19.88 -2.47
C GLU A 4 40.23 -18.47 -2.47
N LEU A 5 41.38 -18.30 -1.82
CA LEU A 5 42.16 -17.06 -1.90
C LEU A 5 43.60 -17.38 -2.31
N GLN A 6 44.14 -16.58 -3.22
CA GLN A 6 45.51 -16.71 -3.74
C GLN A 6 46.55 -15.86 -2.98
N ASP A 7 46.19 -15.18 -1.89
CA ASP A 7 47.11 -14.27 -1.17
C ASP A 7 47.49 -14.75 0.24
N SER A 8 48.80 -14.77 0.51
CA SER A 8 49.47 -15.50 1.60
C SER A 8 49.44 -14.86 3.00
N ASN A 9 48.57 -13.86 3.26
CA ASN A 9 48.51 -13.14 4.54
C ASN A 9 47.19 -13.29 5.31
N ILE A 10 46.29 -14.16 4.86
CA ILE A 10 44.96 -14.35 5.44
C ILE A 10 44.92 -15.69 6.18
N ILE A 11 44.71 -15.68 7.51
CA ILE A 11 44.45 -16.89 8.29
C ILE A 11 42.94 -17.04 8.41
N ILE A 12 42.38 -17.98 7.65
CA ILE A 12 40.95 -18.31 7.70
C ILE A 12 40.77 -19.44 8.71
N ASP A 13 40.14 -19.17 9.84
CA ASP A 13 39.72 -20.20 10.80
C ASP A 13 38.22 -20.51 10.61
N CYS A 14 37.92 -21.50 9.77
CA CYS A 14 36.56 -21.97 9.51
C CYS A 14 36.04 -22.85 10.66
N ASN A 15 35.86 -22.28 11.86
CA ASN A 15 35.17 -22.98 12.94
C ASN A 15 33.66 -23.06 12.63
N ASN A 16 33.22 -24.15 12.00
CA ASN A 16 31.81 -24.49 11.79
C ASN A 16 31.14 -24.81 13.14
N THR A 17 30.69 -23.80 13.89
CA THR A 17 29.87 -24.02 15.09
C THR A 17 28.39 -23.92 14.73
N ALA A 18 27.68 -25.05 14.76
CA ALA A 18 26.22 -25.05 14.80
C ALA A 18 25.79 -24.78 16.25
N SER A 19 25.28 -23.59 16.56
CA SER A 19 24.63 -23.36 17.85
C SER A 19 23.21 -23.90 17.79
N ILE A 20 22.93 -25.00 18.49
CA ILE A 20 21.56 -25.45 18.75
C ILE A 20 21.06 -24.62 19.93
N ALA A 21 20.44 -23.48 19.62
CA ALA A 21 19.55 -22.80 20.55
C ALA A 21 18.14 -22.92 19.97
N THR A 22 17.24 -23.43 20.80
CA THR A 22 15.85 -23.78 20.53
C THR A 22 15.06 -22.68 19.79
N ASP A 23 14.24 -23.11 18.82
CA ASP A 23 13.15 -22.41 18.11
C ASP A 23 13.46 -21.36 17.00
N HIS A 24 14.69 -21.24 16.49
CA HIS A 24 14.98 -20.40 15.32
C HIS A 24 15.60 -21.16 14.13
N PRO A 25 15.43 -20.68 12.87
CA PRO A 25 16.11 -21.27 11.71
C PRO A 25 17.61 -21.33 12.00
N ILE A 26 18.21 -22.49 11.76
CA ILE A 26 19.62 -22.75 12.04
C ILE A 26 20.41 -21.68 11.27
N ALA A 27 21.13 -20.80 11.95
CA ALA A 27 22.02 -19.84 11.29
C ALA A 27 23.41 -20.46 11.19
N ARG A 28 23.98 -20.58 9.99
CA ARG A 28 25.41 -20.92 9.85
C ARG A 28 26.24 -19.65 9.98
N LYS A 29 27.23 -19.71 10.87
CA LYS A 29 28.18 -18.64 11.13
C LYS A 29 29.56 -19.04 10.62
N SER A 30 30.22 -18.16 9.88
CA SER A 30 31.60 -18.31 9.44
C SER A 30 32.41 -17.10 9.91
N ARG A 31 33.66 -17.33 10.29
CA ARG A 31 34.55 -16.30 10.81
C ARG A 31 35.77 -16.16 9.91
N LEU A 32 36.11 -14.93 9.58
CA LEU A 32 37.31 -14.53 8.86
C LEU A 32 38.11 -13.61 9.78
N GLN A 33 39.31 -14.02 10.15
CA GLN A 33 40.20 -13.21 10.97
C GLN A 33 41.30 -12.63 10.08
N LEU A 34 41.47 -11.31 10.13
CA LEU A 34 42.43 -10.60 9.31
C LEU A 34 43.46 -9.92 10.20
N ASN A 35 44.73 -10.24 10.02
CA ASN A 35 45.82 -9.71 10.84
C ASN A 35 46.66 -8.69 10.06
N ASN A 36 47.37 -7.81 10.77
CA ASN A 36 48.31 -6.83 10.19
C ASN A 36 47.66 -5.84 9.20
N ILE A 37 46.44 -5.39 9.50
CA ILE A 37 45.71 -4.43 8.65
C ILE A 37 46.20 -3.00 8.91
N THR A 38 46.44 -2.27 7.83
CA THR A 38 46.79 -0.84 7.89
C THR A 38 45.52 0.00 8.13
N PRO A 39 45.52 0.98 9.06
CA PRO A 39 44.31 1.72 9.46
C PRO A 39 43.59 2.52 8.35
N SER A 40 44.23 2.70 7.18
CA SER A 40 43.71 3.43 6.03
C SER A 40 43.04 2.54 4.98
N LYS A 41 42.60 1.32 5.33
CA LYS A 41 42.05 0.36 4.37
C LYS A 41 40.55 0.14 4.57
N GLU A 42 39.80 0.06 3.48
CA GLU A 42 38.45 -0.49 3.38
C GLU A 42 38.59 -1.92 2.86
N ILE A 43 37.70 -2.82 3.28
CA ILE A 43 37.67 -4.19 2.75
C ILE A 43 36.38 -4.38 1.96
N VAL A 44 36.49 -4.84 0.73
CA VAL A 44 35.34 -5.27 -0.06
C VAL A 44 35.30 -6.79 -0.09
N LEU A 45 34.19 -7.35 0.39
CA LEU A 45 33.90 -8.77 0.32
C LEU A 45 32.96 -9.03 -0.86
N THR A 46 33.37 -9.86 -1.81
CA THR A 46 32.47 -10.35 -2.86
C THR A 46 31.87 -11.68 -2.43
N LEU A 47 30.56 -11.70 -2.22
CA LEU A 47 29.79 -12.89 -1.91
C LEU A 47 29.03 -13.33 -3.16
N SER A 48 29.02 -14.63 -3.45
CA SER A 48 28.31 -15.20 -4.60
C SER A 48 27.42 -16.36 -4.18
N THR A 49 26.17 -16.39 -4.67
CA THR A 49 25.32 -17.58 -4.61
C THR A 49 25.71 -18.56 -5.73
N ARG A 50 25.37 -19.84 -5.58
CA ARG A 50 25.69 -20.94 -6.52
C ARG A 50 24.43 -21.55 -7.14
N ASN A 51 24.56 -22.72 -7.77
CA ASN A 51 23.54 -23.33 -8.63
C ASN A 51 22.26 -23.79 -7.90
N ARG A 52 21.16 -23.80 -8.67
CA ARG A 52 19.77 -24.21 -8.43
C ARG A 52 19.51 -25.41 -7.52
N GLU A 53 20.36 -26.44 -7.52
CA GLU A 53 20.12 -27.63 -6.71
C GLU A 53 20.46 -27.45 -5.21
N LEU A 54 21.14 -26.35 -4.87
CA LEU A 54 21.56 -26.04 -3.50
C LEU A 54 20.53 -25.20 -2.71
N TYR A 55 19.56 -24.58 -3.39
CA TYR A 55 18.64 -23.62 -2.77
C TYR A 55 17.19 -24.06 -2.94
N LYS A 56 16.64 -24.64 -1.89
CA LYS A 56 15.21 -24.96 -1.82
C LYS A 56 14.34 -23.73 -1.46
N TYR A 57 14.95 -22.67 -0.91
CA TYR A 57 14.27 -21.50 -0.35
C TYR A 57 15.03 -20.21 -0.68
N PHE A 58 14.65 -19.57 -1.78
CA PHE A 58 14.91 -18.15 -1.97
C PHE A 58 13.67 -17.34 -1.56
N PRO A 59 13.83 -16.09 -1.09
CA PRO A 59 15.09 -15.43 -0.74
C PRO A 59 15.63 -15.86 0.64
N PHE A 60 16.88 -15.50 0.98
CA PHE A 60 17.44 -15.66 2.33
C PHE A 60 18.39 -14.50 2.72
N LEU A 61 18.48 -14.17 4.01
CA LEU A 61 19.34 -13.10 4.50
C LEU A 61 20.76 -13.57 4.87
N VAL A 62 21.70 -12.63 4.73
CA VAL A 62 23.10 -12.73 5.15
C VAL A 62 23.46 -11.50 5.98
N GLU A 63 23.97 -11.73 7.19
CA GLU A 63 24.46 -10.68 8.09
C GLU A 63 25.99 -10.72 8.15
N ILE A 64 26.64 -9.55 8.07
CA ILE A 64 28.08 -9.40 8.17
C ILE A 64 28.42 -8.47 9.32
N ALA A 65 29.18 -8.98 10.28
CA ALA A 65 29.61 -8.24 11.45
C ALA A 65 31.13 -8.08 11.50
N VAL A 66 31.61 -6.89 11.87
CA VAL A 66 33.01 -6.56 12.10
C VAL A 66 33.20 -6.34 13.60
N ASN A 67 34.11 -7.10 14.23
CA ASN A 67 34.37 -7.11 15.67
C ASN A 67 33.08 -7.24 16.51
N GLY A 68 32.11 -8.03 16.02
CA GLY A 68 30.83 -8.28 16.69
C GLY A 68 29.73 -7.23 16.45
N ARG A 69 30.02 -6.14 15.73
CA ARG A 69 29.01 -5.17 15.30
C ARG A 69 28.55 -5.48 13.88
N VAL A 70 27.24 -5.61 13.65
CA VAL A 70 26.69 -5.79 12.30
C VAL A 70 26.94 -4.53 11.48
N GLU A 71 27.69 -4.67 10.39
CA GLU A 71 28.04 -3.57 9.47
C GLU A 71 27.27 -3.67 8.15
N ALA A 72 26.79 -4.86 7.76
CA ALA A 72 25.98 -5.05 6.57
C ALA A 72 24.97 -6.19 6.74
N VAL A 73 23.80 -6.04 6.10
CA VAL A 73 22.79 -7.09 5.93
C VAL A 73 22.38 -7.07 4.45
N LEU A 74 22.34 -8.23 3.81
CA LEU A 74 21.93 -8.38 2.42
C LEU A 74 20.96 -9.55 2.25
N GLU A 75 20.09 -9.46 1.24
CA GLU A 75 19.20 -10.54 0.81
C GLU A 75 19.79 -11.14 -0.46
N ALA A 76 19.92 -12.47 -0.48
CA ALA A 76 20.19 -13.24 -1.67
C ALA A 76 18.87 -13.77 -2.20
N SER A 77 18.47 -13.33 -3.38
CA SER A 77 17.14 -13.56 -3.95
C SER A 77 17.18 -14.55 -5.12
N CYS A 78 18.34 -14.78 -5.74
CA CYS A 78 18.47 -15.71 -6.86
C CYS A 78 19.83 -16.42 -6.97
N GLU A 79 19.89 -17.37 -7.90
CA GLU A 79 21.07 -18.18 -8.21
C GLU A 79 22.11 -17.36 -8.97
N TRP A 80 23.40 -17.60 -8.70
CA TRP A 80 24.52 -16.88 -9.32
C TRP A 80 24.54 -15.37 -9.08
N GLU A 81 23.84 -14.93 -8.05
CA GLU A 81 23.81 -13.56 -7.58
C GLU A 81 25.11 -13.20 -6.87
N GLN A 82 25.63 -12.01 -7.15
CA GLN A 82 26.87 -11.51 -6.57
C GLN A 82 26.61 -10.22 -5.81
N HIS A 83 27.13 -10.15 -4.58
CA HIS A 83 27.09 -8.97 -3.74
C HIS A 83 28.50 -8.51 -3.39
N ASP A 84 28.84 -7.26 -3.70
CA ASP A 84 30.06 -6.62 -3.25
C ASP A 84 29.76 -5.77 -2.00
N VAL A 85 30.30 -6.17 -0.86
CA VAL A 85 30.05 -5.53 0.43
C VAL A 85 31.30 -4.82 0.91
N ALA A 86 31.26 -3.49 0.89
CA ALA A 86 32.32 -2.65 1.43
C ALA A 86 32.15 -2.50 2.95
N LEU A 87 33.15 -2.95 3.70
CA LEU A 87 33.21 -2.90 5.16
C LEU A 87 34.20 -1.83 5.61
N PRO A 88 33.77 -0.84 6.42
CA PRO A 88 34.67 0.13 7.01
C PRO A 88 35.56 -0.56 8.05
N LEU A 89 36.87 -0.41 7.95
CA LEU A 89 37.78 -0.82 9.02
C LEU A 89 37.86 0.31 10.06
N PRO A 90 37.76 0.01 11.37
CA PRO A 90 37.89 1.03 12.38
C PRO A 90 39.31 1.63 12.34
N GLY A 91 39.40 2.97 12.27
CA GLY A 91 40.63 3.68 11.90
C GLY A 91 41.77 3.73 12.93
N TRP A 92 41.83 2.82 13.90
CA TRP A 92 42.80 2.90 15.01
C TRP A 92 43.39 1.52 15.32
N ASN A 93 44.70 1.36 15.07
CA ASN A 93 45.59 0.25 15.48
C ASN A 93 44.87 -1.04 15.87
N ILE A 94 44.44 -1.79 14.86
CA ILE A 94 43.85 -3.11 15.05
C ILE A 94 44.84 -4.14 14.54
N ASP A 95 45.46 -4.87 15.47
CA ASP A 95 46.35 -5.98 15.14
C ASP A 95 45.60 -7.13 14.44
N ALA A 96 44.30 -7.30 14.75
CA ALA A 96 43.41 -8.30 14.17
C ALA A 96 41.94 -7.83 14.06
N VAL A 97 41.34 -7.92 12.87
CA VAL A 97 39.93 -7.65 12.61
C VAL A 97 39.17 -8.96 12.47
N ASP A 98 38.10 -9.12 13.24
CA ASP A 98 37.21 -10.27 13.18
C ASP A 98 35.98 -9.95 12.33
N ILE A 99 35.86 -10.62 11.19
CA ILE A 99 34.67 -10.55 10.35
C ILE A 99 33.87 -11.83 10.55
N THR A 100 32.59 -11.67 10.84
CA THR A 100 31.63 -12.77 10.95
C THR A 100 30.61 -12.64 9.84
N ILE A 101 30.36 -13.74 9.11
CA ILE A 101 29.28 -13.83 8.12
C ILE A 101 28.29 -14.89 8.61
N SER A 102 27.04 -14.50 8.81
CA SER A 102 25.93 -15.37 9.23
C SER A 102 24.90 -15.45 8.10
N SER A 103 24.35 -16.64 7.84
CA SER A 103 23.27 -16.82 6.85
C SER A 103 22.10 -17.58 7.46
N GLU A 104 20.88 -17.18 7.08
CA GLU A 104 19.61 -17.84 7.45
C GLU A 104 19.50 -19.28 6.91
N GLN A 105 20.28 -19.63 5.89
CA GLN A 105 20.36 -21.00 5.41
C GLN A 105 21.37 -21.82 6.23
N GLY A 106 20.93 -22.32 7.38
CA GLY A 106 21.62 -23.39 8.08
C GLY A 106 20.80 -24.69 8.08
N GLY A 107 21.52 -25.79 7.85
CA GLY A 107 21.14 -27.15 8.22
C GLY A 107 19.97 -27.79 7.47
N VAL A 108 20.29 -28.63 6.48
CA VAL A 108 19.41 -29.75 6.11
C VAL A 108 19.33 -30.71 7.32
N PRO A 109 18.14 -31.04 7.85
CA PRO A 109 18.01 -32.10 8.85
C PRO A 109 18.61 -33.40 8.31
N LYS A 110 19.43 -34.11 9.10
CA LYS A 110 20.01 -35.42 8.71
C LYS A 110 18.94 -36.38 8.15
N ASP A 111 17.73 -36.21 8.63
CA ASP A 111 16.51 -36.97 8.37
C ASP A 111 16.01 -36.87 6.92
N LEU A 112 16.44 -35.87 6.15
CA LEU A 112 16.08 -35.70 4.74
C LEU A 112 16.96 -36.51 3.77
N GLY A 113 17.99 -37.23 4.25
CA GLY A 113 18.74 -38.21 3.47
C GLY A 113 19.59 -37.65 2.31
N ILE A 114 19.84 -36.33 2.30
CA ILE A 114 20.63 -35.66 1.26
C ILE A 114 22.13 -35.84 1.62
N GLY A 115 22.92 -36.42 0.70
CA GLY A 115 24.28 -36.93 0.93
C GLY A 115 25.32 -35.93 1.47
N GLU A 116 26.54 -36.41 1.77
CA GLU A 116 27.64 -35.62 2.34
C GLU A 116 28.09 -34.45 1.46
N ASP A 117 28.06 -34.62 0.13
CA ASP A 117 28.60 -33.64 -0.83
C ASP A 117 27.70 -32.42 -1.07
N VAL A 118 26.38 -32.54 -0.97
CA VAL A 118 25.44 -31.43 -1.28
C VAL A 118 25.37 -30.39 -0.14
N ARG A 119 26.06 -30.65 0.98
CA ARG A 119 26.09 -29.81 2.19
C ARG A 119 27.04 -28.63 2.07
N GLU A 120 27.85 -28.59 1.03
CA GLU A 120 28.87 -27.59 0.84
C GLU A 120 28.40 -26.52 -0.17
N ILE A 121 28.04 -25.37 0.40
CA ILE A 121 28.18 -24.00 -0.15
C ILE A 121 26.94 -23.38 -0.83
N SER A 122 26.02 -22.89 0.00
CA SER A 122 24.96 -21.95 -0.38
C SER A 122 25.40 -20.47 -0.39
N LEU A 123 26.66 -20.17 -0.06
CA LEU A 123 27.19 -18.80 -0.16
C LEU A 123 28.71 -18.90 -0.17
N VAL A 124 29.34 -18.29 -1.17
CA VAL A 124 30.79 -18.30 -1.35
C VAL A 124 31.30 -16.89 -1.12
N LEU A 125 32.31 -16.72 -0.26
CA LEU A 125 33.17 -15.54 -0.32
C LEU A 125 34.17 -15.75 -1.44
N SER A 126 33.93 -15.14 -2.60
CA SER A 126 34.72 -15.35 -3.82
C SER A 126 35.90 -14.39 -3.95
N LYS A 127 35.83 -13.23 -3.28
CA LYS A 127 36.90 -12.22 -3.32
C LYS A 127 36.96 -11.41 -2.05
N VAL A 128 38.17 -11.04 -1.65
CA VAL A 128 38.45 -10.02 -0.62
C VAL A 128 39.39 -8.99 -1.25
N GLU A 129 39.00 -7.72 -1.28
CA GLU A 129 39.79 -6.63 -1.87
C GLU A 129 40.04 -5.54 -0.84
N PHE A 130 41.28 -5.07 -0.73
CA PHE A 130 41.64 -3.95 0.15
C PHE A 130 41.73 -2.66 -0.67
N ARG A 131 40.98 -1.62 -0.28
CA ARG A 131 40.99 -0.29 -0.91
C ARG A 131 41.53 0.74 0.06
N ASP A 132 42.33 1.70 -0.40
CA ASP A 132 42.75 2.80 0.48
C ASP A 132 41.56 3.75 0.72
N THR A 133 41.23 4.01 1.99
CA THR A 133 40.10 4.85 2.38
C THR A 133 40.36 6.30 1.96
N ARG A 134 39.49 6.82 1.09
CA ARG A 134 39.13 8.24 1.20
C ARG A 134 38.53 8.43 2.60
N THR A 135 38.99 9.47 3.28
CA THR A 135 38.51 10.03 4.55
C THR A 135 37.20 9.41 5.06
N ILE A 136 37.25 8.81 6.25
CA ILE A 136 36.07 8.31 6.98
C ILE A 136 35.02 9.44 6.95
N PRO A 137 33.85 9.23 6.32
CA PRO A 137 32.83 10.24 6.26
C PRO A 137 32.40 10.60 7.68
N THR A 138 32.52 11.87 8.04
CA THR A 138 31.85 12.45 9.20
C THR A 138 30.35 12.14 9.15
N ARG A 139 29.65 12.15 10.30
CA ARG A 139 28.17 12.04 10.35
C ARG A 139 27.48 13.01 9.37
N SER A 140 28.09 14.17 9.10
CA SER A 140 27.65 15.14 8.08
C SER A 140 27.88 14.68 6.64
N GLU A 141 28.97 13.97 6.35
CA GLU A 141 29.26 13.42 5.02
C GLU A 141 28.44 12.15 4.73
N PHE A 142 28.08 11.37 5.76
CA PHE A 142 27.09 10.30 5.62
C PHE A 142 25.71 10.86 5.22
N ARG A 143 25.29 11.98 5.82
CA ARG A 143 24.08 12.71 5.40
C ARG A 143 24.18 13.26 3.97
N GLN A 144 25.35 13.75 3.54
CA GLN A 144 25.55 14.21 2.16
C GLN A 144 25.54 13.06 1.13
N ARG A 145 26.06 11.88 1.46
CA ARG A 145 25.96 10.69 0.58
C ARG A 145 24.53 10.19 0.46
N GLN A 146 23.76 10.24 1.53
CA GLN A 146 22.34 9.89 1.52
C GLN A 146 21.50 10.90 0.73
N ALA A 147 21.83 12.19 0.81
CA ALA A 147 21.21 13.24 -0.01
C ALA A 147 21.46 13.07 -1.53
N LEU A 148 22.46 12.28 -1.94
CA LEU A 148 22.70 11.90 -3.35
C LEU A 148 21.88 10.67 -3.79
N GLN A 149 21.27 9.92 -2.87
CA GLN A 149 20.25 8.91 -3.15
C GLN A 149 18.86 9.54 -2.92
N SER A 150 18.45 10.39 -3.86
CA SER A 150 17.25 11.24 -3.74
C SER A 150 15.91 10.51 -3.90
N SER A 151 15.85 9.23 -3.57
CA SER A 151 14.58 8.51 -3.40
C SER A 151 14.85 7.32 -2.51
N TRP A 152 14.21 7.27 -1.34
CA TRP A 152 14.14 6.03 -0.58
C TRP A 152 13.59 4.94 -1.53
N PRO A 153 14.24 3.77 -1.68
CA PRO A 153 13.79 2.78 -2.63
C PRO A 153 12.40 2.29 -2.20
N LEU A 154 11.37 2.73 -2.92
CA LEU A 154 10.07 2.09 -2.84
C LEU A 154 10.26 0.62 -3.28
N PRO A 155 9.51 -0.33 -2.71
CA PRO A 155 9.63 -1.74 -3.08
C PRO A 155 9.59 -1.92 -4.61
N GLU A 156 10.46 -2.76 -5.16
CA GLU A 156 10.46 -3.09 -6.59
C GLU A 156 9.12 -3.75 -6.98
N GLY A 157 8.44 -3.22 -8.00
CA GLY A 157 7.15 -3.73 -8.49
C GLY A 157 6.25 -2.65 -9.11
N GLU A 158 5.07 -3.06 -9.61
CA GLU A 158 4.03 -2.12 -10.05
C GLU A 158 3.58 -1.26 -8.87
N ARG A 159 3.56 0.08 -9.07
CA ARG A 159 3.09 1.01 -8.04
C ARG A 159 1.62 0.75 -7.72
N PRO A 160 1.21 0.80 -6.44
CA PRO A 160 -0.19 0.70 -6.07
C PRO A 160 -1.07 1.69 -6.85
N ALA A 161 -2.05 1.15 -7.57
CA ALA A 161 -3.00 1.91 -8.38
C ALA A 161 -4.46 1.53 -8.03
N PRO A 162 -4.88 1.68 -6.76
CA PRO A 162 -6.24 1.32 -6.36
C PRO A 162 -7.28 2.25 -6.98
N ILE A 163 -8.53 1.82 -6.92
CA ILE A 163 -9.68 2.58 -7.38
C ILE A 163 -10.55 2.90 -6.18
N PHE A 164 -10.98 4.15 -6.06
CA PHE A 164 -11.90 4.57 -5.02
C PHE A 164 -13.19 5.10 -5.62
N VAL A 165 -14.34 4.59 -5.17
CA VAL A 165 -15.63 5.19 -5.47
C VAL A 165 -15.96 6.17 -4.34
N ILE A 166 -16.08 7.45 -4.68
CA ILE A 166 -16.33 8.55 -3.74
C ILE A 166 -17.68 9.19 -4.03
N GLY A 167 -18.25 9.86 -3.05
CA GLY A 167 -19.55 10.52 -3.13
C GLY A 167 -20.33 10.40 -1.83
N ALA A 168 -21.51 11.01 -1.78
CA ALA A 168 -22.36 10.87 -0.60
C ALA A 168 -22.84 9.42 -0.44
N PRO A 169 -22.99 8.93 0.82
CA PRO A 169 -23.71 7.68 1.07
C PRO A 169 -25.03 7.68 0.30
N ARG A 170 -25.47 6.50 -0.16
CA ARG A 170 -26.71 6.34 -0.94
C ARG A 170 -26.67 6.96 -2.34
N SER A 171 -25.51 7.41 -2.81
CA SER A 171 -25.30 7.88 -4.20
C SER A 171 -24.82 6.76 -5.14
N MET A 172 -25.22 5.51 -4.89
CA MET A 172 -24.84 4.36 -5.72
C MET A 172 -23.33 4.03 -5.73
N THR A 173 -22.63 4.32 -4.63
CA THR A 173 -21.21 3.97 -4.49
C THR A 173 -20.99 2.46 -4.50
N SER A 174 -21.77 1.69 -3.73
CA SER A 174 -21.61 0.23 -3.64
C SER A 174 -21.87 -0.47 -4.98
N ILE A 175 -22.92 -0.09 -5.71
CA ILE A 175 -23.23 -0.70 -7.02
C ILE A 175 -22.15 -0.39 -8.07
N ALA A 176 -21.58 0.82 -8.06
CA ALA A 176 -20.43 1.16 -8.91
C ALA A 176 -19.20 0.33 -8.57
N THR A 177 -18.90 0.15 -7.27
CA THR A 177 -17.81 -0.72 -6.80
C THR A 177 -17.95 -2.14 -7.31
N TRP A 178 -19.14 -2.73 -7.16
CA TRP A 178 -19.39 -4.11 -7.60
C TRP A 178 -19.43 -4.26 -9.12
N ALA A 179 -19.90 -3.26 -9.86
CA ALA A 179 -19.89 -3.25 -11.32
C ALA A 179 -18.46 -3.20 -11.86
N ILE A 180 -17.64 -2.24 -11.41
CA ILE A 180 -16.23 -2.14 -11.82
C ILE A 180 -15.45 -3.37 -11.36
N GLY A 181 -15.74 -3.89 -10.16
CA GLY A 181 -15.15 -5.11 -9.62
C GLY A 181 -15.43 -6.38 -10.42
N GLN A 182 -16.38 -6.38 -11.35
CA GLN A 182 -16.54 -7.52 -12.28
C GLN A 182 -15.34 -7.66 -13.22
N HIS A 183 -14.57 -6.59 -13.44
CA HIS A 183 -13.46 -6.60 -14.37
C HIS A 183 -12.39 -7.64 -13.99
N PRO A 184 -11.88 -8.46 -14.93
CA PRO A 184 -10.90 -9.50 -14.63
C PRO A 184 -9.57 -9.03 -14.05
N ASN A 185 -9.25 -7.74 -14.00
CA ASN A 185 -8.03 -7.20 -13.40
C ASN A 185 -8.24 -6.51 -12.04
N ILE A 186 -9.50 -6.38 -11.59
CA ILE A 186 -9.88 -5.58 -10.42
C ILE A 186 -10.56 -6.46 -9.38
N SER A 187 -10.11 -6.36 -8.13
CA SER A 187 -10.77 -7.01 -6.98
C SER A 187 -11.68 -6.04 -6.24
N ALA A 188 -12.98 -6.33 -6.13
CA ALA A 188 -13.89 -5.55 -5.29
C ALA A 188 -13.80 -5.92 -3.81
N PHE A 189 -13.76 -4.90 -2.96
CA PHE A 189 -13.86 -5.01 -1.51
C PHE A 189 -15.21 -4.51 -1.02
N GLU A 190 -15.67 -5.13 0.08
CA GLU A 190 -16.69 -4.51 0.93
C GLU A 190 -16.10 -3.29 1.64
N GLU A 191 -16.97 -2.48 2.26
CA GLU A 191 -16.59 -1.21 2.86
C GLU A 191 -15.51 -1.39 3.93
N THR A 192 -14.29 -0.94 3.65
CA THR A 192 -13.12 -1.18 4.52
C THR A 192 -13.15 -0.37 5.81
N ASN A 193 -13.74 0.83 5.80
CA ASN A 193 -13.95 1.71 6.96
C ASN A 193 -12.70 2.11 7.78
N TRP A 194 -11.51 1.59 7.48
CA TRP A 194 -10.27 1.86 8.23
C TRP A 194 -9.29 2.78 7.50
N LEU A 195 -9.42 2.99 6.19
CA LEU A 195 -8.41 3.69 5.38
C LEU A 195 -8.24 5.16 5.79
N THR A 196 -9.34 5.86 6.07
CA THR A 196 -9.30 7.24 6.56
C THR A 196 -8.50 7.37 7.85
N MET A 197 -8.73 6.49 8.81
CA MET A 197 -8.02 6.52 10.10
C MET A 197 -6.56 6.10 9.96
N LEU A 198 -6.24 5.15 9.07
CA LEU A 198 -4.86 4.78 8.78
C LEU A 198 -4.07 5.94 8.17
N TYR A 199 -4.65 6.68 7.22
CA TYR A 199 -4.00 7.88 6.68
C TYR A 199 -3.75 8.93 7.77
N LEU A 200 -4.80 9.29 8.52
CA LEU A 200 -4.70 10.34 9.54
C LEU A 200 -3.73 9.95 10.66
N GLY A 201 -3.77 8.69 11.09
CA GLY A 201 -2.83 8.13 12.05
C GLY A 201 -1.39 8.14 11.53
N SER A 202 -1.16 7.79 10.26
CA SER A 202 0.16 7.83 9.63
C SER A 202 0.72 9.25 9.55
N ARG A 203 -0.12 10.22 9.15
CA ARG A 203 0.25 11.65 9.15
C ARG A 203 0.63 12.13 10.53
N ALA A 204 -0.19 11.80 11.54
CA ALA A 204 0.06 12.23 12.90
C ALA A 204 1.29 11.56 13.52
N ALA A 205 1.51 10.26 13.26
CA ALA A 205 2.69 9.52 13.69
C ALA A 205 3.97 10.13 13.11
N PHE A 206 4.00 10.41 11.80
CA PHE A 206 5.14 11.07 11.17
C PHE A 206 5.37 12.46 11.79
N ALA A 207 4.30 13.25 11.92
CA ALA A 207 4.37 14.58 12.50
C ALA A 207 4.90 14.54 13.96
N LEU A 208 4.47 13.59 14.79
CA LEU A 208 4.96 13.42 16.16
C LEU A 208 6.44 13.00 16.22
N SER A 209 6.92 12.29 15.20
CA SER A 209 8.32 11.88 15.10
C SER A 209 9.25 13.04 14.70
N ASP A 210 8.72 14.07 14.01
CA ASP A 210 9.49 15.17 13.46
C ASP A 210 9.83 16.21 14.54
N LYS A 211 11.02 16.05 15.12
CA LYS A 211 11.64 16.98 16.08
C LYS A 211 12.47 18.04 15.35
N PRO A 212 12.57 19.29 15.87
CA PRO A 212 13.32 20.38 15.23
C PRO A 212 14.82 20.09 14.98
N LYS A 213 15.40 19.14 15.72
CA LYS A 213 16.77 18.65 15.51
C LYS A 213 16.80 17.13 15.72
N ASP A 214 17.52 16.44 14.85
CA ASP A 214 17.84 15.01 14.93
C ASP A 214 16.60 14.10 15.01
N SER A 215 15.52 14.44 14.29
CA SER A 215 14.43 13.49 14.10
C SER A 215 14.92 12.27 13.30
N PRO A 216 14.45 11.04 13.60
CA PRO A 216 14.80 9.88 12.80
C PRO A 216 14.51 10.08 11.30
N ALA A 217 13.38 10.72 10.97
CA ALA A 217 13.02 11.09 9.59
C ALA A 217 14.11 11.94 8.91
N GLN A 218 14.59 13.01 9.56
CA GLN A 218 15.69 13.83 9.04
C GLN A 218 17.02 13.07 8.98
N ALA A 219 17.29 12.21 9.96
CA ALA A 219 18.53 11.44 10.02
C ALA A 219 18.66 10.42 8.88
N TYR A 220 17.53 9.89 8.41
CA TYR A 220 17.48 8.90 7.32
C TYR A 220 16.98 9.47 5.99
N GLY A 221 16.69 10.77 5.91
CA GLY A 221 16.22 11.42 4.68
C GLY A 221 14.84 10.95 4.21
N VAL A 222 13.98 10.50 5.13
CA VAL A 222 12.60 10.07 4.83
C VAL A 222 11.67 11.25 5.04
N ASP A 223 11.01 11.70 3.98
CA ASP A 223 9.99 12.73 4.10
C ASP A 223 8.60 12.15 4.42
N ALA A 224 7.64 13.03 4.69
CA ALA A 224 6.30 12.61 5.06
C ALA A 224 5.56 11.89 3.93
N GLN A 225 5.90 12.20 2.68
CA GLN A 225 5.29 11.65 1.48
C GLN A 225 5.85 10.25 1.19
N ASP A 226 7.14 10.02 1.40
CA ASP A 226 7.77 8.70 1.37
C ASP A 226 7.14 7.78 2.42
N PHE A 227 7.01 8.27 3.66
CA PHE A 227 6.40 7.50 4.74
C PHE A 227 4.97 7.09 4.40
N LEU A 228 4.14 8.00 3.88
CA LEU A 228 2.76 7.70 3.47
C LEU A 228 2.70 6.68 2.34
N GLN A 229 3.56 6.80 1.33
CA GLN A 229 3.59 5.85 0.21
C GLN A 229 4.02 4.45 0.64
N LEU A 230 4.93 4.32 1.62
CA LEU A 230 5.27 3.04 2.23
C LEU A 230 4.08 2.41 2.95
N GLN A 231 3.27 3.21 3.66
CA GLN A 231 2.02 2.73 4.24
C GLN A 231 1.03 2.27 3.16
N GLY A 232 0.90 3.05 2.08
CA GLY A 232 0.10 2.69 0.91
C GLY A 232 0.52 1.35 0.31
N TRP A 233 1.82 1.12 0.16
CA TRP A 233 2.36 -0.17 -0.30
C TRP A 233 1.98 -1.35 0.61
N GLY A 234 2.08 -1.16 1.94
CA GLY A 234 1.66 -2.18 2.91
C GLY A 234 0.17 -2.50 2.82
N ILE A 235 -0.66 -1.47 2.69
CA ILE A 235 -2.12 -1.60 2.55
C ILE A 235 -2.46 -2.31 1.24
N ASP A 236 -1.83 -1.94 0.14
CA ASP A 236 -2.05 -2.56 -1.17
C ASP A 236 -1.70 -4.06 -1.16
N ARG A 237 -0.55 -4.42 -0.55
CA ARG A 237 -0.17 -5.81 -0.35
C ARG A 237 -1.21 -6.58 0.47
N LEU A 238 -1.69 -6.00 1.57
CA LEU A 238 -2.75 -6.60 2.40
C LEU A 238 -4.03 -6.83 1.58
N HIS A 239 -4.50 -5.83 0.85
CA HIS A 239 -5.71 -5.96 0.03
C HIS A 239 -5.52 -7.05 -1.03
N ARG A 240 -4.41 -7.06 -1.76
CA ARG A 240 -4.15 -8.13 -2.75
C ARG A 240 -4.19 -9.53 -2.12
N GLN A 241 -3.60 -9.71 -0.93
CA GLN A 241 -3.66 -10.98 -0.20
C GLN A 241 -5.08 -11.37 0.24
N LEU A 242 -5.87 -10.41 0.74
CA LEU A 242 -7.27 -10.63 1.12
C LEU A 242 -8.12 -11.03 -0.10
N ALA A 243 -7.92 -10.36 -1.24
CA ALA A 243 -8.62 -10.68 -2.48
C ALA A 243 -8.30 -12.10 -2.96
N GLU A 244 -7.02 -12.46 -2.98
CA GLU A 244 -6.59 -13.81 -3.36
C GLU A 244 -7.18 -14.88 -2.43
N GLN A 245 -7.19 -14.64 -1.13
CA GLN A 245 -7.79 -15.56 -0.16
C GLN A 245 -9.30 -15.69 -0.38
N ARG A 246 -10.01 -14.58 -0.61
CA ARG A 246 -11.44 -14.59 -0.92
C ARG A 246 -11.75 -15.39 -2.19
N ILE A 247 -10.98 -15.20 -3.26
CA ILE A 247 -11.14 -15.94 -4.52
C ILE A 247 -10.96 -17.44 -4.29
N ARG A 248 -9.89 -17.85 -3.57
CA ARG A 248 -9.66 -19.27 -3.23
C ARG A 248 -10.80 -19.87 -2.42
N ASN A 249 -11.35 -19.13 -1.46
CA ASN A 249 -12.47 -19.58 -0.64
C ASN A 249 -13.74 -19.78 -1.48
N VAL A 250 -14.07 -18.81 -2.34
CA VAL A 250 -15.24 -18.90 -3.24
C VAL A 250 -15.09 -20.07 -4.22
N ASP A 251 -13.91 -20.25 -4.82
CA ASP A 251 -13.66 -21.37 -5.72
C ASP A 251 -13.78 -22.72 -5.02
N THR A 252 -13.29 -22.82 -3.77
CA THR A 252 -13.42 -24.03 -2.95
C THR A 252 -14.89 -24.33 -2.64
N ALA A 253 -15.66 -23.31 -2.24
CA ALA A 253 -17.09 -23.44 -1.97
C ALA A 253 -17.88 -23.88 -3.21
N ARG A 254 -17.55 -23.32 -4.39
CA ARG A 254 -18.16 -23.72 -5.67
C ARG A 254 -17.85 -25.16 -6.04
N LEU A 255 -16.58 -25.58 -5.95
CA LEU A 255 -16.18 -26.96 -6.24
C LEU A 255 -16.86 -27.97 -5.31
N ALA A 256 -17.17 -27.54 -4.08
CA ALA A 256 -17.90 -28.34 -3.11
C ALA A 256 -19.44 -28.30 -3.28
N ASN A 257 -19.98 -27.57 -4.26
CA ASN A 257 -21.42 -27.26 -4.40
C ASN A 257 -22.03 -26.69 -3.11
N MET A 258 -21.30 -25.79 -2.44
CA MET A 258 -21.73 -25.10 -1.21
C MET A 258 -21.97 -23.60 -1.45
N ASP A 259 -22.03 -23.15 -2.71
CA ASP A 259 -22.23 -21.74 -3.12
C ASP A 259 -23.72 -21.40 -3.34
N ASP A 260 -24.61 -21.99 -2.55
CA ASP A 260 -26.07 -21.95 -2.79
C ASP A 260 -26.72 -20.60 -2.43
N GLN A 261 -25.98 -19.69 -1.80
CA GLN A 261 -26.48 -18.41 -1.27
C GLN A 261 -26.00 -17.18 -2.03
N TYR A 262 -25.17 -17.32 -3.07
CA TYR A 262 -24.59 -16.16 -3.78
C TYR A 262 -25.40 -15.77 -5.01
N ASN A 263 -25.80 -14.51 -5.10
CA ASN A 263 -26.48 -13.99 -6.28
C ASN A 263 -25.51 -14.00 -7.48
N ALA A 264 -25.90 -14.68 -8.57
CA ALA A 264 -25.07 -14.85 -9.76
C ALA A 264 -24.66 -13.53 -10.44
N ASN A 265 -25.41 -12.44 -10.25
CA ASN A 265 -25.08 -11.11 -10.77
C ASN A 265 -23.97 -10.41 -9.97
N PHE A 266 -23.72 -10.86 -8.73
CA PHE A 266 -22.59 -10.43 -7.90
C PHE A 266 -21.45 -11.44 -7.85
N ALA A 267 -21.68 -12.64 -8.40
CA ALA A 267 -20.70 -13.71 -8.42
C ALA A 267 -19.47 -13.28 -9.22
N LEU A 268 -18.44 -12.83 -8.49
CA LEU A 268 -17.13 -12.58 -9.05
C LEU A 268 -16.61 -13.89 -9.64
N ARG A 269 -16.52 -13.95 -10.98
CA ARG A 269 -15.98 -15.09 -11.73
C ARG A 269 -14.51 -14.82 -12.01
N HIS A 270 -13.65 -15.25 -11.11
CA HIS A 270 -12.22 -15.04 -11.22
C HIS A 270 -11.49 -16.36 -11.23
N SER A 271 -10.43 -16.46 -12.04
CA SER A 271 -9.50 -17.56 -11.90
C SER A 271 -8.62 -17.33 -10.67
N PRO A 272 -8.40 -18.32 -9.81
CA PRO A 272 -7.49 -18.22 -8.68
C PRO A 272 -6.02 -18.11 -9.13
N ARG A 273 -5.75 -18.31 -10.42
CA ARG A 273 -4.43 -18.15 -11.05
C ARG A 273 -4.24 -16.79 -11.74
N ALA A 274 -5.29 -15.97 -11.84
CA ALA A 274 -5.19 -14.64 -12.44
C ALA A 274 -4.65 -13.65 -11.41
N ALA A 275 -3.41 -13.19 -11.60
CA ALA A 275 -2.85 -12.11 -10.81
C ALA A 275 -3.64 -10.82 -11.08
N LYS A 276 -4.46 -10.41 -10.11
CA LYS A 276 -5.15 -9.11 -10.15
C LYS A 276 -4.15 -8.03 -9.78
N ARG A 277 -4.11 -6.96 -10.57
CA ARG A 277 -3.16 -5.85 -10.33
C ARG A 277 -3.75 -4.76 -9.45
N ARG A 278 -5.07 -4.66 -9.40
CA ARG A 278 -5.78 -3.55 -8.74
C ARG A 278 -6.91 -4.04 -7.86
N TRP A 279 -7.34 -3.17 -6.97
CA TRP A 279 -8.51 -3.35 -6.14
C TRP A 279 -9.35 -2.08 -6.13
N ILE A 280 -10.63 -2.24 -5.80
CA ILE A 280 -11.59 -1.15 -5.70
C ILE A 280 -12.31 -1.16 -4.35
N ASP A 281 -12.44 0.02 -3.76
CA ASP A 281 -13.19 0.29 -2.53
C ASP A 281 -14.19 1.43 -2.78
N GLY A 282 -15.42 1.29 -2.29
CA GLY A 282 -16.45 2.35 -2.41
C GLY A 282 -17.08 2.76 -1.10
N THR A 283 -16.30 2.71 -0.01
CA THR A 283 -16.71 3.18 1.31
C THR A 283 -17.01 4.68 1.25
N PRO A 284 -18.26 5.13 1.42
CA PRO A 284 -18.60 6.56 1.32
C PRO A 284 -17.78 7.46 2.25
N GLU A 285 -17.40 6.96 3.43
CA GLU A 285 -16.61 7.65 4.45
C GLU A 285 -15.20 8.01 3.96
N ASN A 286 -14.68 7.29 2.96
CA ASN A 286 -13.39 7.60 2.33
C ASN A 286 -13.45 8.89 1.49
N THR A 287 -14.64 9.39 1.13
CA THR A 287 -14.82 10.60 0.31
C THR A 287 -14.15 11.83 0.92
N GLY A 288 -14.28 12.01 2.24
CA GLY A 288 -13.65 13.13 2.94
C GLY A 288 -12.12 13.09 2.89
N MET A 289 -11.54 11.95 2.55
CA MET A 289 -10.11 11.65 2.54
C MET A 289 -9.54 11.40 1.14
N ALA A 290 -10.32 11.60 0.06
CA ALA A 290 -9.88 11.28 -1.30
C ALA A 290 -8.52 11.89 -1.68
N ILE A 291 -8.26 13.14 -1.27
CA ILE A 291 -6.97 13.81 -1.51
C ILE A 291 -5.84 13.14 -0.71
N GLY A 292 -6.07 12.78 0.56
CA GLY A 292 -5.10 12.04 1.37
C GLY A 292 -4.83 10.63 0.86
N LEU A 293 -5.85 9.95 0.33
CA LEU A 293 -5.68 8.69 -0.37
C LEU A 293 -4.83 8.85 -1.63
N ALA A 294 -4.95 9.98 -2.35
CA ALA A 294 -4.07 10.26 -3.48
C ALA A 294 -2.62 10.54 -3.06
N GLU A 295 -2.38 11.14 -1.89
CA GLU A 295 -1.04 11.26 -1.29
C GLU A 295 -0.48 9.88 -0.93
N MET A 296 -1.28 9.01 -0.31
CA MET A 296 -0.87 7.64 0.08
C MET A 296 -0.67 6.70 -1.12
N PHE A 297 -1.47 6.87 -2.17
CA PHE A 297 -1.50 6.04 -3.37
C PHE A 297 -1.35 6.94 -4.62
N PRO A 298 -0.11 7.21 -5.08
CA PRO A 298 0.11 8.08 -6.23
C PRO A 298 -0.50 7.56 -7.53
N GLY A 299 -0.82 6.27 -7.65
CA GLY A 299 -1.53 5.69 -8.79
C GLY A 299 -3.05 5.63 -8.65
N ALA A 300 -3.63 6.10 -7.53
CA ALA A 300 -5.07 5.92 -7.27
C ALA A 300 -5.97 6.72 -8.22
N GLN A 301 -7.04 6.10 -8.71
CA GLN A 301 -8.06 6.79 -9.50
C GLN A 301 -9.40 6.81 -8.75
N PHE A 302 -10.21 7.83 -9.00
CA PHE A 302 -11.44 8.08 -8.26
C PHE A 302 -12.64 8.14 -9.20
N ILE A 303 -13.71 7.41 -8.88
CA ILE A 303 -15.02 7.54 -9.51
C ILE A 303 -15.90 8.35 -8.56
N PHE A 304 -16.20 9.59 -8.92
CA PHE A 304 -17.09 10.45 -8.14
C PHE A 304 -18.53 10.22 -8.58
N MET A 305 -19.29 9.54 -7.74
CA MET A 305 -20.72 9.33 -7.90
C MET A 305 -21.51 10.53 -7.37
N LEU A 306 -22.29 11.17 -8.25
CA LEU A 306 -23.19 12.26 -7.92
C LEU A 306 -24.64 11.84 -8.16
N ARG A 307 -25.47 11.96 -7.13
CA ARG A 307 -26.89 11.61 -7.18
C ARG A 307 -27.77 12.78 -6.81
N GLU A 308 -28.96 12.81 -7.40
CA GLU A 308 -29.98 13.82 -7.14
C GLU A 308 -30.25 13.93 -5.63
N PRO A 309 -30.10 15.13 -5.02
CA PRO A 309 -30.10 15.31 -3.58
C PRO A 309 -31.37 14.79 -2.91
N ALA A 310 -32.53 15.02 -3.52
CA ALA A 310 -33.81 14.58 -2.97
C ALA A 310 -33.90 13.05 -2.83
N GLU A 311 -33.30 12.30 -3.76
CA GLU A 311 -33.27 10.84 -3.67
C GLU A 311 -32.32 10.34 -2.59
N VAL A 312 -31.20 11.03 -2.39
CA VAL A 312 -30.24 10.70 -1.32
C VAL A 312 -30.87 11.00 0.04
N VAL A 313 -31.49 12.17 0.21
CA VAL A 313 -32.18 12.55 1.45
C VAL A 313 -33.25 11.53 1.78
N ARG A 314 -34.14 11.19 0.83
CA ARG A 314 -35.14 10.13 1.02
C ARG A 314 -34.52 8.80 1.43
N SER A 315 -33.43 8.40 0.79
CA SER A 315 -32.82 7.11 1.09
C SER A 315 -32.18 7.07 2.49
N LEU A 316 -31.68 8.20 2.98
CA LEU A 316 -31.12 8.33 4.33
C LEU A 316 -32.21 8.41 5.41
N THR A 317 -33.37 9.01 5.12
CA THR A 317 -34.49 9.08 6.07
C THR A 317 -35.24 7.76 6.23
N HIS A 318 -35.05 6.81 5.30
CA HIS A 318 -35.62 5.45 5.33
C HIS A 318 -34.53 4.37 5.28
N HIS A 319 -33.35 4.66 5.79
CA HIS A 319 -32.19 3.77 5.70
C HIS A 319 -32.35 2.48 6.52
N ALA A 320 -33.17 2.49 7.58
CA ALA A 320 -33.51 1.32 8.38
C ALA A 320 -34.10 0.17 7.53
N ASN A 321 -34.83 0.50 6.47
CA ASN A 321 -35.36 -0.48 5.51
C ASN A 321 -34.24 -1.26 4.77
N ALA A 322 -33.03 -0.70 4.70
CA ALA A 322 -31.85 -1.31 4.13
C ALA A 322 -30.85 -1.82 5.20
N GLY A 323 -31.28 -1.93 6.46
CA GLY A 323 -30.44 -2.39 7.58
C GLY A 323 -29.57 -1.31 8.24
N GLY A 324 -29.80 -0.03 7.91
CA GLY A 324 -29.08 1.10 8.49
C GLY A 324 -29.85 1.82 9.61
N ILE A 325 -29.51 3.10 9.84
CA ILE A 325 -30.18 3.97 10.82
C ILE A 325 -30.83 5.13 10.06
N ASP A 326 -32.12 5.35 10.30
CA ASP A 326 -32.86 6.49 9.77
C ASP A 326 -32.30 7.81 10.31
N ARG A 327 -32.18 8.80 9.43
CA ARG A 327 -31.71 10.14 9.78
C ARG A 327 -32.84 11.15 9.74
N ALA A 328 -32.70 12.20 10.54
CA ALA A 328 -33.53 13.39 10.37
C ALA A 328 -33.26 14.02 8.99
N ILE A 329 -34.24 14.74 8.43
CA ILE A 329 -34.13 15.36 7.11
C ILE A 329 -32.93 16.33 7.07
N GLU A 330 -32.79 17.16 8.09
CA GLU A 330 -31.71 18.13 8.20
C GLU A 330 -30.34 17.45 8.23
N GLU A 331 -30.22 16.34 8.97
CA GLU A 331 -29.00 15.53 9.02
C GLU A 331 -28.70 14.89 7.66
N ALA A 332 -29.72 14.37 6.97
CA ALA A 332 -29.57 13.77 5.65
C ALA A 332 -29.11 14.80 4.60
N VAL A 333 -29.65 16.02 4.64
CA VAL A 333 -29.21 17.15 3.81
C VAL A 333 -27.74 17.48 4.09
N GLN A 334 -27.37 17.64 5.36
CA GLN A 334 -25.98 17.93 5.76
C GLN A 334 -25.02 16.83 5.29
N VAL A 335 -25.41 15.56 5.39
CA VAL A 335 -24.59 14.43 4.93
C VAL A 335 -24.36 14.47 3.43
N TRP A 336 -25.42 14.66 2.63
CA TRP A 336 -25.29 14.76 1.18
C TRP A 336 -24.40 15.94 0.80
N GLU A 337 -24.68 17.11 1.37
CA GLU A 337 -24.00 18.36 1.06
C GLU A 337 -22.51 18.27 1.39
N ARG A 338 -22.17 17.84 2.61
CA ARG A 338 -20.78 17.68 3.07
C ARG A 338 -19.98 16.71 2.23
N SER A 339 -20.54 15.53 1.97
CA SER A 339 -19.84 14.49 1.20
C SER A 339 -19.65 14.92 -0.26
N THR A 340 -20.64 15.59 -0.84
CA THR A 340 -20.58 16.13 -2.20
C THR A 340 -19.55 17.24 -2.31
N GLN A 341 -19.48 18.13 -1.33
CA GLN A 341 -18.48 19.19 -1.29
C GLN A 341 -17.06 18.63 -1.20
N TRP A 342 -16.81 17.59 -0.39
CA TRP A 342 -15.51 16.91 -0.33
C TRP A 342 -15.13 16.18 -1.62
N ALA A 343 -16.08 15.48 -2.25
CA ALA A 343 -15.84 14.81 -3.52
C ALA A 343 -15.54 15.83 -4.64
N TYR A 344 -16.24 16.96 -4.63
CA TYR A 344 -16.02 18.03 -5.59
C TYR A 344 -14.68 18.76 -5.35
N GLU A 345 -14.30 18.97 -4.10
CA GLU A 345 -12.96 19.44 -3.73
C GLU A 345 -11.87 18.51 -4.28
N ALA A 346 -12.06 17.18 -4.17
CA ALA A 346 -11.12 16.21 -4.75
C ALA A 346 -11.03 16.31 -6.28
N LEU A 347 -12.16 16.49 -6.97
CA LEU A 347 -12.18 16.72 -8.42
C LEU A 347 -11.44 18.01 -8.81
N GLU A 348 -11.67 19.12 -8.10
CA GLU A 348 -10.98 20.38 -8.37
C GLU A 348 -9.47 20.31 -8.10
N MET A 349 -9.05 19.60 -7.06
CA MET A 349 -7.64 19.52 -6.66
C MET A 349 -6.83 18.48 -7.43
N LEU A 350 -7.40 17.30 -7.69
CA LEU A 350 -6.70 16.19 -8.36
C LEU A 350 -6.90 16.22 -9.88
N GLY A 351 -7.96 16.87 -10.35
CA GLY A 351 -8.28 17.06 -11.76
C GLY A 351 -8.94 15.84 -12.43
N PRO A 352 -9.45 16.04 -13.67
CA PRO A 352 -10.25 15.04 -14.39
C PRO A 352 -9.45 13.81 -14.85
N GLN A 353 -8.12 13.86 -14.80
CA GLN A 353 -7.25 12.70 -15.08
C GLN A 353 -7.23 11.70 -13.91
N ARG A 354 -7.55 12.17 -12.69
CA ARG A 354 -7.55 11.37 -11.47
C ARG A 354 -8.96 11.12 -10.93
N VAL A 355 -9.93 11.97 -11.26
CA VAL A 355 -11.30 11.89 -10.77
C VAL A 355 -12.30 11.95 -11.93
N HIS A 356 -13.13 10.93 -12.06
CA HIS A 356 -14.20 10.86 -13.06
C HIS A 356 -15.57 11.08 -12.42
N LEU A 357 -16.22 12.21 -12.73
CA LEU A 357 -17.58 12.52 -12.28
C LEU A 357 -18.61 11.70 -13.06
N THR A 358 -19.48 11.00 -12.34
CA THR A 358 -20.59 10.20 -12.89
C THR A 358 -21.91 10.63 -12.28
N ALA A 359 -22.83 11.11 -13.10
CA ALA A 359 -24.22 11.31 -12.70
C ALA A 359 -24.91 9.94 -12.58
N SER A 360 -25.45 9.62 -11.41
CA SER A 360 -26.15 8.35 -11.19
C SER A 360 -27.34 8.14 -12.14
N ASP A 361 -28.03 9.20 -12.54
CA ASP A 361 -29.10 9.17 -13.54
C ASP A 361 -28.67 8.55 -14.88
N ASP A 362 -27.39 8.67 -15.24
CA ASP A 362 -26.87 8.11 -16.49
C ASP A 362 -26.79 6.58 -16.43
N ILE A 363 -26.66 5.99 -15.24
CA ILE A 363 -26.67 4.52 -15.05
C ILE A 363 -28.04 3.96 -15.42
N ALA A 364 -29.12 4.60 -14.95
CA ALA A 364 -30.48 4.16 -15.26
C ALA A 364 -30.83 4.32 -16.76
N LYS A 365 -30.28 5.36 -17.41
CA LYS A 365 -30.54 5.65 -18.83
C LYS A 365 -29.69 4.78 -19.77
N ASN A 366 -28.40 4.65 -19.50
CA ASN A 366 -27.42 4.04 -20.41
C ASN A 366 -26.29 3.32 -19.65
N PRO A 367 -26.57 2.18 -18.96
CA PRO A 367 -25.58 1.52 -18.09
C PRO A 367 -24.32 1.05 -18.84
N HIS A 368 -24.46 0.57 -20.08
CA HIS A 368 -23.34 0.19 -20.94
C HIS A 368 -22.40 1.35 -21.25
N GLN A 369 -22.95 2.53 -21.53
CA GLN A 369 -22.14 3.71 -21.83
C GLN A 369 -21.39 4.19 -20.60
N VAL A 370 -22.02 4.14 -19.41
CA VAL A 370 -21.38 4.52 -18.15
C VAL A 370 -20.20 3.59 -17.84
N VAL A 371 -20.42 2.27 -17.88
CA VAL A 371 -19.35 1.28 -17.67
C VAL A 371 -18.22 1.45 -18.69
N SER A 372 -18.57 1.71 -19.95
CA SER A 372 -17.56 1.95 -20.98
C SER A 372 -16.69 3.16 -20.67
N LYS A 373 -17.28 4.27 -20.21
CA LYS A 373 -16.56 5.47 -19.77
C LYS A 373 -15.69 5.20 -18.53
N TRP A 374 -16.18 4.41 -17.58
CA TRP A 374 -15.38 4.03 -16.41
C TRP A 374 -14.14 3.25 -16.80
N PHE A 375 -14.24 2.19 -17.61
CA PHE A 375 -13.06 1.42 -18.01
C PHE A 375 -12.09 2.22 -18.90
N ALA A 376 -12.60 3.08 -19.79
CA ALA A 376 -11.76 3.99 -20.55
C ALA A 376 -10.99 4.97 -19.66
N PHE A 377 -11.63 5.52 -18.63
CA PHE A 377 -10.99 6.39 -17.65
C PHE A 377 -9.96 5.64 -16.80
N LEU A 378 -10.26 4.40 -16.40
CA LEU A 378 -9.39 3.56 -15.58
C LEU A 378 -8.21 2.94 -16.34
N ASP A 379 -8.13 3.17 -17.67
CA ASP A 379 -7.19 2.51 -18.58
C ASP A 379 -7.28 0.97 -18.52
N GLU A 380 -8.51 0.45 -18.45
CA GLU A 380 -8.80 -0.98 -18.43
C GLU A 380 -9.52 -1.42 -19.72
N PRO A 381 -9.29 -2.65 -20.20
CA PRO A 381 -10.05 -3.21 -21.30
C PRO A 381 -11.57 -3.17 -21.04
N GLN A 382 -12.36 -3.05 -22.11
CA GLN A 382 -13.80 -3.13 -21.98
C GLN A 382 -14.26 -4.50 -21.47
N TYR A 383 -15.25 -4.49 -20.58
CA TYR A 383 -15.83 -5.69 -20.00
C TYR A 383 -17.34 -5.57 -19.80
N ASP A 384 -18.09 -5.90 -20.84
CA ASP A 384 -19.55 -5.70 -20.90
C ASP A 384 -20.33 -6.44 -19.80
N GLN A 385 -19.80 -7.54 -19.26
CA GLN A 385 -20.50 -8.30 -18.22
C GLN A 385 -20.67 -7.49 -16.92
N ALA A 386 -19.87 -6.44 -16.71
CA ALA A 386 -20.01 -5.54 -15.57
C ALA A 386 -21.41 -4.90 -15.46
N THR A 387 -22.14 -4.74 -16.58
CA THR A 387 -23.46 -4.10 -16.56
C THR A 387 -24.55 -4.95 -15.92
N ARG A 388 -24.38 -6.28 -15.86
CA ARG A 388 -25.36 -7.20 -15.25
C ARG A 388 -25.59 -6.93 -13.77
N VAL A 389 -24.62 -6.28 -13.12
CA VAL A 389 -24.73 -5.87 -11.71
C VAL A 389 -25.92 -4.92 -11.51
N PHE A 390 -26.22 -4.06 -12.49
CA PHE A 390 -27.34 -3.11 -12.43
C PHE A 390 -28.72 -3.76 -12.52
N ASP A 391 -28.82 -5.02 -12.97
CA ASP A 391 -30.07 -5.78 -12.97
C ASP A 391 -30.48 -6.19 -11.54
N THR A 392 -29.62 -5.93 -10.54
CA THR A 392 -29.88 -6.25 -9.14
C THR A 392 -29.95 -5.01 -8.28
N VAL A 393 -31.01 -4.90 -7.50
CA VAL A 393 -31.19 -3.83 -6.52
C VAL A 393 -30.38 -4.15 -5.25
N ILE A 394 -29.44 -3.29 -4.89
CA ILE A 394 -28.64 -3.39 -3.65
C ILE A 394 -29.15 -2.39 -2.62
N ASN A 395 -29.24 -2.83 -1.36
CA ASN A 395 -29.48 -1.97 -0.20
C ASN A 395 -30.63 -0.97 -0.42
N SER A 396 -31.76 -1.40 -0.98
CA SER A 396 -32.88 -0.48 -1.25
C SER A 396 -33.52 -0.04 0.06
N SER A 397 -33.66 1.27 0.25
CA SER A 397 -34.50 1.83 1.32
C SER A 397 -36.01 1.73 1.00
N GLY A 398 -36.35 1.22 -0.20
CA GLY A 398 -37.70 0.84 -0.57
C GLY A 398 -38.71 1.98 -0.51
N GLU A 399 -38.55 3.03 -1.32
CA GLU A 399 -39.64 3.99 -1.63
C GLU A 399 -39.24 4.91 -2.80
N HIS A 400 -40.15 5.07 -3.77
CA HIS A 400 -40.07 6.08 -4.83
C HIS A 400 -41.27 7.00 -4.67
N GLY A 401 -41.06 8.18 -4.11
CA GLY A 401 -42.08 9.21 -3.88
C GLY A 401 -41.80 10.51 -4.64
N ARG A 402 -42.68 11.50 -4.55
CA ARG A 402 -42.39 12.85 -5.08
C ARG A 402 -41.45 13.59 -4.13
N VAL A 403 -40.62 14.47 -4.66
CA VAL A 403 -39.69 15.29 -3.86
C VAL A 403 -40.45 16.13 -2.83
N ASP A 404 -41.69 16.51 -3.18
CA ASP A 404 -42.60 17.31 -2.36
C ASP A 404 -43.04 16.61 -1.05
N ASP A 405 -42.91 15.28 -0.97
CA ASP A 405 -43.34 14.48 0.19
C ASP A 405 -42.29 14.44 1.32
N LEU A 406 -41.10 15.02 1.11
CA LEU A 406 -39.96 14.91 2.04
C LEU A 406 -39.97 15.91 3.19
N GLY A 407 -40.93 16.84 3.25
CA GLY A 407 -41.00 17.86 4.29
C GLY A 407 -39.92 18.96 4.22
N MET A 408 -39.09 18.98 3.17
CA MET A 408 -38.13 20.06 2.91
C MET A 408 -38.82 21.30 2.32
N SER A 409 -38.29 22.50 2.64
CA SER A 409 -38.79 23.75 2.06
C SER A 409 -38.49 23.83 0.55
N THR A 410 -39.35 24.49 -0.23
CA THR A 410 -39.12 24.71 -1.68
C THR A 410 -37.77 25.40 -1.96
N SER A 411 -37.39 26.37 -1.13
CA SER A 411 -36.10 27.06 -1.24
C SER A 411 -34.90 26.13 -1.06
N GLU A 412 -35.00 25.17 -0.13
CA GLU A 412 -33.92 24.23 0.15
C GLU A 412 -33.77 23.20 -0.97
N ILE A 413 -34.89 22.69 -1.51
CA ILE A 413 -34.88 21.83 -2.69
C ILE A 413 -34.20 22.55 -3.88
N GLN A 414 -34.60 23.79 -4.15
CA GLN A 414 -34.00 24.58 -5.23
C GLN A 414 -32.50 24.82 -5.04
N ARG A 415 -32.06 25.05 -3.80
CA ARG A 415 -30.65 25.22 -3.45
C ARG A 415 -29.84 23.96 -3.72
N LEU A 416 -30.30 22.80 -3.23
CA LEU A 416 -29.62 21.52 -3.45
C LEU A 416 -29.57 21.16 -4.94
N GLN A 417 -30.64 21.44 -5.68
CA GLN A 417 -30.68 21.27 -7.14
C GLN A 417 -29.75 22.24 -7.89
N ALA A 418 -29.55 23.46 -7.36
CA ALA A 418 -28.59 24.41 -7.92
C ALA A 418 -27.14 23.91 -7.72
N ILE A 419 -26.82 23.35 -6.55
CA ILE A 419 -25.53 22.69 -6.29
C ILE A 419 -25.33 21.52 -7.26
N HIS A 420 -26.30 20.59 -7.31
CA HIS A 420 -26.23 19.39 -8.15
C HIS A 420 -25.96 19.74 -9.63
N ARG A 421 -26.78 20.62 -10.21
CA ARG A 421 -26.61 21.07 -11.60
C ARG A 421 -25.33 21.88 -11.80
N GLY A 422 -24.94 22.70 -10.83
CA GLY A 422 -23.71 23.48 -10.89
C GLY A 422 -22.47 22.60 -10.99
N ILE A 423 -22.40 21.50 -10.22
CA ILE A 423 -21.32 20.51 -10.31
C ILE A 423 -21.28 19.85 -11.69
N LEU A 424 -22.44 19.40 -12.21
CA LEU A 424 -22.52 18.80 -13.54
C LEU A 424 -22.09 19.76 -14.67
N CYS A 425 -22.30 21.06 -14.48
CA CYS A 425 -21.86 22.11 -15.39
C CYS A 425 -20.41 22.59 -15.16
N GLY A 426 -19.70 22.05 -14.16
CA GLY A 426 -18.33 22.46 -13.83
C GLY A 426 -18.22 23.87 -13.23
N VAL A 427 -19.26 24.37 -12.56
CA VAL A 427 -19.23 25.66 -11.87
C VAL A 427 -18.27 25.58 -10.68
N ASN A 428 -17.40 26.58 -10.51
CA ASN A 428 -16.44 26.61 -9.41
C ASN A 428 -17.11 26.39 -8.04
N SER A 429 -16.52 25.55 -7.18
CA SER A 429 -17.14 25.16 -5.91
C SER A 429 -17.51 26.36 -5.04
N ASN A 430 -16.69 27.41 -5.00
CA ASN A 430 -16.90 28.57 -4.13
C ASN A 430 -18.09 29.44 -4.58
N SER A 431 -18.61 29.23 -5.79
CA SER A 431 -19.78 29.94 -6.32
C SER A 431 -21.10 29.20 -6.12
N LEU A 432 -21.05 27.96 -5.62
CA LEU A 432 -22.24 27.15 -5.36
C LEU A 432 -22.87 27.54 -4.00
N PRO A 433 -24.21 27.44 -3.86
CA PRO A 433 -24.91 27.93 -2.68
C PRO A 433 -24.88 26.92 -1.51
N TRP A 434 -23.68 26.63 -1.00
CA TRP A 434 -23.49 25.77 0.15
C TRP A 434 -24.06 26.39 1.43
N THR A 435 -24.60 25.58 2.33
CA THR A 435 -25.02 25.98 3.69
C THR A 435 -23.81 26.35 4.52
N GLU A 436 -22.75 25.55 4.42
CA GLU A 436 -21.51 25.73 5.15
C GLU A 436 -20.32 25.60 4.19
N ASN A 437 -19.35 26.51 4.34
CA ASN A 437 -18.05 26.32 3.73
C ASN A 437 -17.21 25.46 4.64
N LEU A 438 -17.04 24.19 4.28
CA LEU A 438 -16.19 23.28 5.02
C LEU A 438 -14.73 23.70 4.89
N TRP A 439 -13.97 23.41 5.94
CA TRP A 439 -12.52 23.50 5.90
C TRP A 439 -11.95 22.72 4.73
N LYS A 440 -10.98 23.33 4.04
CA LYS A 440 -10.23 22.66 2.97
C LYS A 440 -9.52 21.44 3.53
N PHE A 441 -9.21 20.47 2.66
CA PHE A 441 -8.58 19.22 3.06
C PHE A 441 -7.33 19.42 3.93
N SER A 442 -6.46 20.35 3.56
CA SER A 442 -5.25 20.67 4.32
C SER A 442 -5.56 21.16 5.75
N GLU A 443 -6.57 22.01 5.90
CA GLU A 443 -7.00 22.55 7.19
C GLU A 443 -7.60 21.45 8.08
N ARG A 444 -8.44 20.57 7.51
CA ARG A 444 -9.01 19.40 8.21
C ARG A 444 -7.91 18.46 8.69
N ARG A 445 -6.96 18.13 7.82
CA ARG A 445 -5.81 17.27 8.12
C ARG A 445 -4.97 17.87 9.24
N ASP A 446 -4.60 19.15 9.12
CA ASP A 446 -3.71 19.81 10.06
C ASP A 446 -4.37 19.97 11.43
N HIS A 447 -5.68 20.30 11.46
CA HIS A 447 -6.46 20.33 12.69
C HIS A 447 -6.45 18.96 13.39
N PHE A 448 -6.74 17.87 12.67
CA PHE A 448 -6.72 16.52 13.26
C PHE A 448 -5.34 16.17 13.85
N VAL A 449 -4.27 16.43 13.09
CA VAL A 449 -2.90 16.14 13.54
C VAL A 449 -2.55 16.96 14.80
N GLN A 450 -2.96 18.23 14.86
CA GLN A 450 -2.75 19.07 16.04
C GLN A 450 -3.56 18.58 17.25
N SER A 451 -4.83 18.24 17.08
CA SER A 451 -5.66 17.70 18.15
C SER A 451 -5.10 16.39 18.70
N LEU A 452 -4.62 15.48 17.84
CA LEU A 452 -3.99 14.24 18.29
C LEU A 452 -2.69 14.52 19.04
N ARG A 453 -1.86 15.46 18.54
CA ARG A 453 -0.65 15.90 19.25
C ARG A 453 -0.96 16.41 20.65
N GLN A 454 -1.99 17.25 20.79
CA GLN A 454 -2.42 17.80 22.09
C GLN A 454 -2.98 16.73 23.04
N ALA A 455 -3.66 15.72 22.51
CA ALA A 455 -4.22 14.64 23.33
C ALA A 455 -3.14 13.68 23.89
N ILE A 456 -1.96 13.62 23.25
CA ILE A 456 -0.85 12.74 23.62
C ILE A 456 0.18 13.46 24.50
N SER A 457 0.30 14.79 24.38
CA SER A 457 1.16 15.64 25.22
C SER A 457 0.57 15.87 26.60
#